data_AF-A0A7C0XC28-F1
#
_entry.id   AF-A0A7C0XC28-F1
#
_cell.length_a   1.000
_cell.length_b   1.000
_cell.length_c   1.000
_cell.angle_alpha   90.00
_cell.angle_beta   90.00
_cell.angle_gamma   90.00
#
_symmetry.space_group_name_H-M   'P 1'
#
loop_
_entity.id
_entity.type
_entity.pdbx_description
1 polymer ?
#
loop_
_entity_poly.entity_id
_entity_poly.type
_entity_poly.pdbx_seq_one_letter_code
_entity_poly.pdbx_strand_id
1 'polypeptide(L)'
;MKRSMKIGWAAMTLLIICSFTGPDAYADTITGNQVAVKENDVITAYNLDDVKWETEDGKTKVCICRCLSFRSLQTLASQFADGVIPKEDITIYSGWTTDGPEELFIEVMGWPDDDLEFMTDPTAPAYLTIEDAYFFFIQKSTGKVWKVVAKEDLYPMEFFTYRTLVKTGAATQEQKAFFRKSLRPQAAANMETLPFIDKFDIQAVPFYGEDGILHIPALFVFEGREYEADLEEAGKDTFELTDAVQLH
;
A
#
# COMPACT_ATOMS: atom_id res chain seq x y z
N MET A 1 -26.60 -20.22 59.92
CA MET A 1 -25.80 -20.21 58.67
C MET A 1 -26.56 -19.43 57.61
N LYS A 2 -26.19 -18.16 57.38
CA LYS A 2 -26.74 -17.32 56.31
C LYS A 2 -25.90 -17.54 55.06
N ARG A 3 -26.52 -18.01 53.97
CA ARG A 3 -25.88 -18.18 52.66
C ARG A 3 -26.22 -16.95 51.82
N SER A 4 -25.23 -16.08 51.59
CA SER A 4 -25.37 -14.93 50.70
C SER A 4 -25.28 -15.40 49.25
N MET A 5 -26.33 -15.16 48.47
CA MET A 5 -26.30 -15.25 47.01
C MET A 5 -26.16 -13.82 46.48
N LYS A 6 -25.00 -13.49 45.91
CA LYS A 6 -24.79 -12.25 45.16
C LYS A 6 -25.25 -12.50 43.72
N ILE A 7 -26.34 -11.88 43.31
CA ILE A 7 -26.78 -11.81 41.91
C ILE A 7 -26.14 -10.54 41.34
N GLY A 8 -25.10 -10.72 40.53
CA GLY A 8 -24.47 -9.64 39.77
C GLY A 8 -25.41 -9.19 38.67
N TRP A 9 -25.64 -7.88 38.58
CA TRP A 9 -26.30 -7.23 37.47
C TRP A 9 -25.53 -7.48 36.18
N ALA A 10 -26.17 -8.14 35.22
CA ALA A 10 -25.73 -8.17 33.84
C ALA A 10 -26.08 -6.81 33.22
N ALA A 11 -25.08 -5.92 33.11
CA ALA A 11 -25.16 -4.79 32.21
C ALA A 11 -25.06 -5.35 30.78
N MET A 12 -26.19 -5.39 30.09
CA MET A 12 -26.29 -5.75 28.69
C MET A 12 -25.77 -4.55 27.88
N THR A 13 -24.48 -4.53 27.60
CA THR A 13 -23.86 -3.54 26.73
C THR A 13 -24.35 -3.80 25.31
N LEU A 14 -25.23 -2.93 24.82
CA LEU A 14 -25.71 -2.92 23.45
C LEU A 14 -24.52 -2.48 22.57
N LEU A 15 -23.89 -3.43 21.90
CA LEU A 15 -22.85 -3.16 20.91
C LEU A 15 -23.53 -2.56 19.68
N ILE A 16 -23.57 -1.22 19.61
CA ILE A 16 -23.98 -0.51 18.41
C ILE A 16 -22.84 -0.70 17.41
N ILE A 17 -23.00 -1.67 16.52
CA ILE A 17 -22.19 -1.77 15.31
C ILE A 17 -22.64 -0.58 14.45
N CYS A 18 -21.96 0.56 14.61
CA CYS A 18 -22.01 1.62 13.61
C CYS A 18 -21.30 1.09 12.37
N SER A 19 -22.06 0.43 11.50
CA SER A 19 -21.64 0.17 10.13
C SER A 19 -21.48 1.53 9.47
N PHE A 20 -20.28 2.11 9.54
CA PHE A 20 -19.91 3.22 8.67
C PHE A 20 -19.79 2.62 7.28
N THR A 21 -20.90 2.58 6.56
CA THR A 21 -20.87 2.62 5.10
C THR A 21 -20.36 4.01 4.74
N GLY A 22 -19.04 4.19 4.82
CA GLY A 22 -18.39 5.28 4.12
C GLY A 22 -18.79 5.19 2.66
N PRO A 23 -18.95 6.32 1.95
CA PRO A 23 -19.24 6.29 0.53
C PRO A 23 -18.20 5.39 -0.15
N ASP A 24 -18.68 4.42 -0.92
CA ASP A 24 -17.84 3.50 -1.67
C ASP A 24 -16.77 4.30 -2.41
N ALA A 25 -15.51 4.01 -2.09
CA ALA A 25 -14.35 4.62 -2.70
C ALA A 25 -14.42 4.42 -4.22
N TYR A 26 -14.55 5.51 -4.99
CA TYR A 26 -14.83 5.50 -6.43
C TYR A 26 -13.60 5.12 -7.29
N ALA A 27 -13.04 3.92 -7.08
CA ALA A 27 -12.08 3.33 -8.02
C ALA A 27 -12.66 3.21 -9.46
N ASP A 28 -13.99 3.25 -9.60
CA ASP A 28 -14.77 3.28 -10.85
C ASP A 28 -14.42 4.44 -11.82
N THR A 29 -13.66 5.44 -11.39
CA THR A 29 -13.43 6.68 -12.18
C THR A 29 -12.06 6.78 -12.84
N ILE A 30 -11.13 5.85 -12.57
CA ILE A 30 -9.77 5.92 -13.12
C ILE A 30 -9.73 5.28 -14.50
N THR A 31 -9.90 6.12 -15.52
CA THR A 31 -9.86 5.71 -16.94
C THR A 31 -8.65 6.26 -17.70
N GLY A 32 -7.76 6.97 -17.02
CA GLY A 32 -6.58 7.62 -17.60
C GLY A 32 -5.27 7.05 -17.09
N ASN A 33 -4.14 7.50 -17.67
CA ASN A 33 -2.79 7.15 -17.22
C ASN A 33 -2.12 8.29 -16.42
N GLN A 34 -2.91 9.23 -15.90
CA GLN A 34 -2.41 10.41 -15.22
C GLN A 34 -2.81 10.45 -13.74
N VAL A 35 -1.95 11.05 -12.93
CA VAL A 35 -2.21 11.44 -11.55
C VAL A 35 -1.82 12.91 -11.37
N ALA A 36 -2.67 13.68 -10.70
CA ALA A 36 -2.42 15.08 -10.41
C ALA A 36 -2.09 15.25 -8.93
N VAL A 37 -1.02 15.98 -8.64
CA VAL A 37 -0.58 16.30 -7.29
C VAL A 37 -0.42 17.81 -7.14
N LYS A 38 -0.75 18.34 -5.96
CA LYS A 38 -0.67 19.76 -5.63
C LYS A 38 0.43 20.01 -4.58
N GLU A 39 1.27 21.00 -4.84
CA GLU A 39 2.32 21.48 -3.93
C GLU A 39 2.42 23.01 -4.05
N ASN A 40 2.42 23.75 -2.94
CA ASN A 40 2.55 25.21 -2.96
C ASN A 40 1.63 25.92 -3.98
N ASP A 41 0.37 25.47 -4.08
CA ASP A 41 -0.63 25.92 -5.06
C ASP A 41 -0.35 25.61 -6.55
N VAL A 42 0.72 24.88 -6.86
CA VAL A 42 1.03 24.38 -8.20
C VAL A 42 0.50 22.96 -8.34
N ILE A 43 -0.26 22.69 -9.41
CA ILE A 43 -0.71 21.35 -9.77
C ILE A 43 0.20 20.79 -10.86
N THR A 44 0.82 19.65 -10.58
CA THR A 44 1.62 18.89 -11.55
C THR A 44 0.89 17.59 -11.90
N ALA A 45 0.72 17.34 -13.18
CA ALA A 45 0.17 16.07 -13.68
C ALA A 45 1.31 15.18 -14.17
N TYR A 46 1.38 13.95 -13.66
CA TYR A 46 2.33 12.92 -14.06
C TYR A 46 1.61 11.87 -14.89
N ASN A 47 2.26 11.35 -15.93
CA ASN A 47 1.75 10.25 -16.74
C ASN A 47 2.60 8.99 -16.49
N LEU A 48 1.96 7.82 -16.36
CA LEU A 48 2.67 6.55 -16.21
C LEU A 48 3.72 6.36 -17.31
N ASP A 49 3.40 6.70 -18.55
CA ASP A 49 4.28 6.49 -19.70
C ASP A 49 5.58 7.30 -19.63
N ASP A 50 5.61 8.35 -18.81
CA ASP A 50 6.80 9.18 -18.60
C ASP A 50 7.62 8.69 -17.39
N VAL A 51 6.98 8.09 -16.39
CA VAL A 51 7.61 7.77 -15.09
C VAL A 51 7.93 6.29 -14.89
N LYS A 52 7.38 5.38 -15.71
CA LYS A 52 7.54 3.92 -15.55
C LYS A 52 8.93 3.37 -15.87
N TRP A 53 9.84 4.19 -16.38
CA TRP A 53 11.12 3.73 -16.92
C TRP A 53 12.21 3.70 -15.84
N GLU A 54 13.02 2.63 -15.83
CA GLU A 54 14.28 2.52 -15.07
C GLU A 54 15.44 2.24 -16.03
N THR A 55 16.66 2.61 -15.65
CA THR A 55 17.89 2.26 -16.38
C THR A 55 18.70 1.25 -15.59
N GLU A 56 18.89 0.06 -16.15
CA GLU A 56 19.75 -1.00 -15.59
C GLU A 56 20.79 -1.39 -16.63
N ASP A 57 22.07 -1.40 -16.25
CA ASP A 57 23.18 -1.73 -17.14
C ASP A 57 23.18 -0.93 -18.47
N GLY A 58 22.81 0.35 -18.40
CA GLY A 58 22.73 1.25 -19.55
C GLY A 58 21.57 0.94 -20.51
N LYS A 59 20.60 0.11 -20.10
CA LYS A 59 19.38 -0.20 -20.87
C LYS A 59 18.15 0.30 -20.14
N THR A 60 17.31 1.02 -20.87
CA THR A 60 15.99 1.43 -20.39
C THR A 60 15.02 0.26 -20.46
N LYS A 61 14.28 0.04 -19.37
CA LYS A 61 13.20 -0.95 -19.28
C LYS A 61 12.08 -0.40 -18.40
N VAL A 62 10.91 -1.03 -18.47
CA VAL A 62 9.81 -0.73 -17.55
C VAL A 62 10.13 -1.27 -16.16
N CYS A 63 10.06 -0.39 -15.16
CA CYS A 63 10.12 -0.71 -13.75
C CYS A 63 8.73 -1.04 -13.21
N ILE A 64 8.50 -2.33 -12.92
CA ILE A 64 7.22 -2.80 -12.39
C ILE A 64 6.94 -2.20 -10.99
N CYS A 65 7.98 -1.91 -10.20
CA CYS A 65 7.82 -1.31 -8.87
C CYS A 65 7.40 0.16 -8.95
N ARG A 66 7.95 0.95 -9.88
CA ARG A 66 7.45 2.31 -10.16
C ARG A 66 6.02 2.26 -10.68
N CYS A 67 5.69 1.32 -11.57
CA CYS A 67 4.31 1.15 -12.02
C CYS A 67 3.35 0.88 -10.86
N LEU A 68 3.68 -0.06 -9.97
CA LEU A 68 2.87 -0.38 -8.79
C LEU A 68 2.62 0.87 -7.93
N SER A 69 3.69 1.60 -7.62
CA SER A 69 3.66 2.82 -6.79
C SER A 69 2.86 3.94 -7.45
N PHE A 70 2.98 4.11 -8.77
CA PHE A 70 2.20 5.10 -9.51
C PHE A 70 0.71 4.74 -9.51
N ARG A 71 0.38 3.45 -9.73
CA ARG A 71 -1.01 2.99 -9.76
C ARG A 71 -1.66 3.02 -8.38
N SER A 72 -0.90 2.78 -7.30
CA SER A 72 -1.44 2.96 -5.94
C SER A 72 -1.78 4.42 -5.66
N LEU A 73 -0.91 5.36 -6.05
CA LEU A 73 -1.18 6.79 -5.95
C LEU A 73 -2.35 7.23 -6.84
N GLN A 74 -2.43 6.69 -8.05
CA GLN A 74 -3.56 6.96 -8.93
C GLN A 74 -4.87 6.46 -8.34
N THR A 75 -4.84 5.30 -7.66
CA THR A 75 -5.99 4.76 -6.91
C THR A 75 -6.39 5.70 -5.77
N LEU A 76 -5.42 6.24 -5.02
CA LEU A 76 -5.66 7.26 -4.00
C LEU A 76 -6.36 8.51 -4.55
N ALA A 77 -6.03 8.95 -5.76
CA ALA A 77 -6.63 10.16 -6.36
C ALA A 77 -8.17 10.12 -6.37
N SER A 78 -8.77 8.92 -6.50
CA SER A 78 -10.23 8.73 -6.45
C SER A 78 -10.89 9.14 -5.13
N GLN A 79 -10.10 9.34 -4.07
CA GLN A 79 -10.57 9.75 -2.74
C GLN A 79 -10.69 11.28 -2.60
N PHE A 80 -10.18 12.03 -3.58
CA PHE A 80 -10.25 13.49 -3.61
C PHE A 80 -11.32 13.96 -4.60
N ALA A 81 -12.15 14.91 -4.19
CA ALA A 81 -13.31 15.33 -4.98
C ALA A 81 -12.95 15.92 -6.36
N ASP A 82 -11.77 16.52 -6.49
CA ASP A 82 -11.21 17.04 -7.73
C ASP A 82 -10.16 16.12 -8.37
N GLY A 83 -9.89 14.96 -7.76
CA GLY A 83 -8.86 14.02 -8.20
C GLY A 83 -7.42 14.52 -8.00
N VAL A 84 -7.22 15.59 -7.22
CA VAL A 84 -5.90 16.19 -7.00
C VAL A 84 -5.41 15.85 -5.59
N ILE A 85 -4.26 15.18 -5.52
CA ILE A 85 -3.67 14.75 -4.25
C ILE A 85 -2.85 15.89 -3.65
N PRO A 86 -3.10 16.34 -2.40
CA PRO A 86 -2.30 17.37 -1.76
C PRO A 86 -0.96 16.79 -1.28
N LYS A 87 0.10 16.87 -2.11
CA LYS A 87 1.40 16.21 -1.88
C LYS A 87 1.95 16.46 -0.47
N GLU A 88 2.02 17.74 -0.08
CA GLU A 88 2.60 18.18 1.19
C GLU A 88 1.81 17.71 2.43
N ASP A 89 0.60 17.20 2.23
CA ASP A 89 -0.32 16.71 3.26
C ASP A 89 -0.40 15.18 3.30
N ILE A 90 0.42 14.46 2.51
CA ILE A 90 0.37 12.99 2.40
C ILE A 90 1.70 12.37 2.82
N THR A 91 1.62 11.53 3.86
CA THR A 91 2.69 10.59 4.24
C THR A 91 2.36 9.19 3.73
N ILE A 92 3.37 8.46 3.29
CA ILE A 92 3.26 7.18 2.61
C ILE A 92 3.97 6.09 3.42
N TYR A 93 3.29 4.99 3.69
CA TYR A 93 3.92 3.77 4.25
C TYR A 93 3.74 2.62 3.28
N SER A 94 4.74 1.75 3.13
CA SER A 94 4.62 0.62 2.22
C SER A 94 5.27 -0.66 2.75
N GLY A 95 4.61 -1.79 2.48
CA GLY A 95 5.25 -3.12 2.59
C GLY A 95 6.19 -3.42 1.41
N TRP A 96 6.15 -2.60 0.36
CA TRP A 96 6.85 -2.87 -0.89
C TRP A 96 8.29 -2.32 -0.91
N THR A 97 9.18 -2.99 -0.19
CA THR A 97 10.55 -2.53 0.15
C THR A 97 11.58 -2.57 -0.98
N THR A 98 11.15 -2.44 -2.24
CA THR A 98 12.10 -2.23 -3.35
C THR A 98 12.49 -0.77 -3.48
N ASP A 99 13.48 -0.47 -4.31
CA ASP A 99 13.86 0.92 -4.63
C ASP A 99 12.76 1.70 -5.41
N GLY A 100 11.77 0.99 -5.98
CA GLY A 100 10.76 1.59 -6.87
C GLY A 100 9.88 2.70 -6.26
N PRO A 101 9.34 2.55 -5.05
CA PRO A 101 8.67 3.63 -4.33
C PRO A 101 9.54 4.88 -4.12
N GLU A 102 10.79 4.72 -3.64
CA GLU A 102 11.71 5.85 -3.43
C GLU A 102 12.02 6.55 -4.76
N GLU A 103 12.41 5.77 -5.76
CA GLU A 103 12.67 6.25 -7.11
C GLU A 103 11.49 7.00 -7.73
N LEU A 104 10.24 6.59 -7.45
CA LEU A 104 9.07 7.29 -7.97
C LEU A 104 8.71 8.50 -7.10
N PHE A 105 8.38 8.29 -5.84
CA PHE A 105 7.81 9.32 -4.99
C PHE A 105 8.81 10.43 -4.71
N ILE A 106 10.03 10.08 -4.33
CA ILE A 106 11.07 11.04 -3.95
C ILE A 106 11.75 11.59 -5.21
N GLU A 107 12.40 10.72 -5.99
CA GLU A 107 13.29 11.21 -7.06
C GLU A 107 12.53 11.81 -8.24
N VAL A 108 11.40 11.21 -8.65
CA VAL A 108 10.63 11.65 -9.81
C VAL A 108 9.53 12.66 -9.43
N MET A 109 8.82 12.40 -8.33
CA MET A 109 7.65 13.22 -7.93
C MET A 109 7.97 14.24 -6.83
N GLY A 110 9.17 14.21 -6.25
CA GLY A 110 9.65 15.19 -5.29
C GLY A 110 8.92 15.18 -3.96
N TRP A 111 8.42 14.02 -3.49
CA TRP A 111 8.03 13.88 -2.09
C TRP A 111 9.25 14.13 -1.18
N PRO A 112 9.06 14.76 -0.02
CA PRO A 112 10.10 14.76 1.02
C PRO A 112 10.51 13.34 1.39
N ASP A 113 11.79 13.13 1.68
CA ASP A 113 12.30 11.82 2.11
C ASP A 113 11.54 11.30 3.34
N ASP A 114 11.30 12.19 4.31
CA ASP A 114 10.59 11.88 5.57
C ASP A 114 9.08 11.60 5.37
N ASP A 115 8.51 11.78 4.17
CA ASP A 115 7.12 11.45 3.89
C ASP A 115 6.95 10.04 3.25
N LEU A 116 8.03 9.26 3.09
CA LEU A 116 7.98 7.87 2.64
C LEU A 116 8.70 6.95 3.62
N GLU A 117 7.96 6.02 4.20
CA GLU A 117 8.49 5.01 5.12
C GLU A 117 8.14 3.58 4.68
N PHE A 118 8.95 2.63 5.12
CA PHE A 118 8.67 1.21 4.99
C PHE A 118 8.21 0.62 6.32
N MET A 119 7.32 -0.37 6.25
CA MET A 119 6.82 -1.05 7.44
C MET A 119 7.95 -1.69 8.25
N THR A 120 7.79 -1.75 9.57
CA THR A 120 8.73 -2.43 10.46
C THR A 120 8.79 -3.94 10.19
N ASP A 121 9.96 -4.52 10.44
CA ASP A 121 10.30 -5.91 10.10
C ASP A 121 9.85 -6.33 8.68
N PRO A 122 10.20 -5.55 7.64
CA PRO A 122 9.63 -5.78 6.33
C PRO A 122 10.16 -7.07 5.70
N THR A 123 9.33 -7.69 4.86
CA THR A 123 9.77 -8.74 3.95
C THR A 123 10.97 -8.25 3.15
N ALA A 124 12.07 -9.00 3.19
CA ALA A 124 13.28 -8.59 2.50
C ALA A 124 13.01 -8.45 0.98
N PRO A 125 13.62 -7.47 0.28
CA PRO A 125 13.19 -7.10 -1.07
C PRO A 125 13.28 -8.23 -2.10
N ALA A 126 14.12 -9.24 -1.87
CA ALA A 126 14.25 -10.43 -2.73
C ALA A 126 13.09 -11.44 -2.58
N TYR A 127 12.33 -11.39 -1.50
CA TYR A 127 11.32 -12.38 -1.11
C TYR A 127 9.88 -11.85 -1.09
N LEU A 128 9.68 -10.60 -1.52
CA LEU A 128 8.34 -10.00 -1.65
C LEU A 128 7.37 -10.91 -2.43
N THR A 129 6.12 -10.87 -2.00
CA THR A 129 4.94 -11.56 -2.55
C THR A 129 3.85 -10.53 -2.90
N ILE A 130 2.68 -11.00 -3.32
CA ILE A 130 1.53 -10.09 -3.52
C ILE A 130 1.06 -9.47 -2.20
N GLU A 131 1.22 -10.16 -1.08
CA GLU A 131 0.76 -9.69 0.24
C GLU A 131 1.54 -8.44 0.70
N ASP A 132 2.73 -8.22 0.16
CA ASP A 132 3.56 -7.03 0.42
C ASP A 132 3.20 -5.84 -0.50
N ALA A 133 2.35 -6.04 -1.51
CA ALA A 133 2.03 -5.04 -2.54
C ALA A 133 0.94 -4.06 -2.07
N TYR A 134 1.20 -3.34 -0.99
CA TYR A 134 0.30 -2.34 -0.43
C TYR A 134 0.99 -1.02 -0.06
N PHE A 135 0.15 0.01 0.07
CA PHE A 135 0.53 1.36 0.51
C PHE A 135 -0.52 1.91 1.47
N PHE A 136 -0.08 2.55 2.55
CA PHE A 136 -0.89 3.50 3.30
C PHE A 136 -0.61 4.89 2.80
N PHE A 137 -1.68 5.66 2.66
CA PHE A 137 -1.63 7.08 2.44
C PHE A 137 -2.35 7.76 3.60
N ILE A 138 -1.61 8.57 4.36
CA ILE A 138 -2.12 9.27 5.53
C ILE A 138 -2.22 10.74 5.20
N GLN A 139 -3.40 11.32 5.33
CA GLN A 139 -3.61 12.75 5.21
C GLN A 139 -3.35 13.44 6.55
N LYS A 140 -2.19 14.09 6.68
CA LYS A 140 -1.69 14.71 7.93
C LYS A 140 -2.71 15.66 8.56
N SER A 141 -3.35 16.51 7.76
CA SER A 141 -4.31 17.52 8.23
C SER A 141 -5.61 16.97 8.81
N THR A 142 -6.00 15.74 8.45
CA THR A 142 -7.29 15.15 8.86
C THR A 142 -7.16 13.84 9.63
N GLY A 143 -5.97 13.22 9.62
CA GLY A 143 -5.75 11.87 10.17
C GLY A 143 -6.46 10.76 9.38
N LYS A 144 -6.99 11.06 8.18
CA LYS A 144 -7.59 10.04 7.32
C LYS A 144 -6.51 9.15 6.74
N VAL A 145 -6.80 7.85 6.68
CA VAL A 145 -5.88 6.85 6.18
C VAL A 145 -6.57 6.03 5.11
N TRP A 146 -5.86 5.78 4.02
CA TRP A 146 -6.30 4.86 2.96
C TRP A 146 -5.27 3.77 2.76
N LYS A 147 -5.72 2.52 2.81
CA LYS A 147 -4.94 1.36 2.38
C LYS A 147 -5.24 1.11 0.91
N VAL A 148 -4.21 1.09 0.08
CA VAL A 148 -4.29 0.59 -1.30
C VAL A 148 -3.54 -0.72 -1.40
N VAL A 149 -4.20 -1.77 -1.93
CA VAL A 149 -3.63 -3.11 -2.06
C VAL A 149 -3.76 -3.58 -3.50
N ALA A 150 -2.71 -4.18 -4.06
CA ALA A 150 -2.78 -4.87 -5.34
C ALA A 150 -3.50 -6.22 -5.23
N LYS A 151 -4.34 -6.54 -6.21
CA LYS A 151 -5.01 -7.84 -6.32
C LYS A 151 -4.07 -8.92 -6.88
N GLU A 152 -4.35 -10.18 -6.55
CA GLU A 152 -3.55 -11.34 -6.97
C GLU A 152 -3.28 -11.40 -8.48
N ASP A 153 -4.27 -11.01 -9.29
CA ASP A 153 -4.20 -11.08 -10.75
C ASP A 153 -3.42 -9.91 -11.39
N LEU A 154 -2.88 -9.00 -10.58
CA LEU A 154 -1.98 -7.95 -11.07
C LEU A 154 -0.66 -8.54 -11.54
N TYR A 155 -0.19 -9.61 -10.90
CA TYR A 155 1.02 -10.32 -11.29
C TYR A 155 0.66 -11.69 -11.90
N PRO A 156 1.35 -12.14 -12.95
CA PRO A 156 1.12 -13.46 -13.50
C PRO A 156 1.49 -14.53 -12.47
N MET A 157 0.85 -15.70 -12.58
CA MET A 157 1.18 -16.86 -11.75
C MET A 157 2.69 -17.15 -11.77
N GLU A 158 3.25 -17.54 -10.62
CA GLU A 158 4.69 -17.79 -10.41
C GLU A 158 5.61 -16.57 -10.53
N PHE A 159 5.09 -15.35 -10.76
CA PHE A 159 5.92 -14.14 -10.88
C PHE A 159 6.89 -14.00 -9.70
N PHE A 160 6.38 -14.08 -8.48
CA PHE A 160 7.17 -13.91 -7.26
C PHE A 160 8.18 -15.04 -7.06
N THR A 161 7.80 -16.29 -7.34
CA THR A 161 8.71 -17.44 -7.32
C THR A 161 9.94 -17.22 -8.21
N TYR A 162 9.73 -16.84 -9.48
CA TYR A 162 10.83 -16.59 -10.40
C TYR A 162 11.60 -15.31 -10.05
N ARG A 163 10.91 -14.26 -9.58
CA ARG A 163 11.55 -13.03 -9.10
C ARG A 163 12.53 -13.34 -7.97
N THR A 164 12.13 -14.14 -6.99
CA THR A 164 12.98 -14.55 -5.87
C THR A 164 14.19 -15.34 -6.35
N LEU A 165 14.00 -16.33 -7.24
CA LEU A 165 15.12 -17.08 -7.82
C LEU A 165 16.12 -16.15 -8.54
N VAL A 166 15.62 -15.17 -9.28
CA VAL A 166 16.47 -14.20 -10.00
C VAL A 166 17.22 -13.29 -9.04
N LYS A 167 16.53 -12.72 -8.05
CA LYS A 167 17.11 -11.75 -7.09
C LYS A 167 18.09 -12.40 -6.11
N THR A 168 17.88 -13.66 -5.75
CA THR A 168 18.81 -14.44 -4.89
C THR A 168 19.98 -15.06 -5.67
N GLY A 169 19.98 -14.95 -7.01
CA GLY A 169 21.00 -15.56 -7.87
C GLY A 169 20.85 -17.08 -8.07
N ALA A 170 19.82 -17.70 -7.50
CA ALA A 170 19.54 -19.13 -7.62
C ALA A 170 18.98 -19.55 -8.99
N ALA A 171 18.47 -18.61 -9.79
CA ALA A 171 17.87 -18.89 -11.09
C ALA A 171 18.89 -19.40 -12.12
N THR A 172 18.52 -20.45 -12.84
CA THR A 172 19.21 -20.88 -14.07
C THR A 172 19.08 -19.82 -15.17
N GLN A 173 19.88 -19.93 -16.24
CA GLN A 173 19.78 -19.01 -17.39
C GLN A 173 18.43 -19.10 -18.10
N GLU A 174 17.83 -20.28 -18.18
CA GLU A 174 16.51 -20.49 -18.76
C GLU A 174 15.43 -19.81 -17.91
N GLN A 175 15.50 -19.95 -16.57
CA GLN A 175 14.57 -19.29 -15.65
C GLN A 175 14.71 -17.76 -15.70
N LYS A 176 15.94 -17.23 -15.77
CA LYS A 176 16.18 -15.79 -15.99
C LYS A 176 15.57 -15.31 -17.30
N ALA A 177 15.73 -16.08 -18.38
CA ALA A 177 15.18 -15.75 -19.68
C ALA A 177 13.65 -15.79 -19.68
N PHE A 178 13.03 -16.80 -19.06
CA PHE A 178 11.58 -16.91 -18.90
C PHE A 178 11.01 -15.74 -18.09
N PHE A 179 11.59 -15.45 -16.92
CA PHE A 179 11.17 -14.32 -16.10
C PHE A 179 11.22 -13.00 -16.87
N ARG A 180 12.33 -12.74 -17.58
CA ARG A 180 12.51 -11.50 -18.33
C ARG A 180 11.62 -11.38 -19.57
N LYS A 181 11.40 -12.48 -20.31
CA LYS A 181 10.71 -12.45 -21.60
C LYS A 181 9.21 -12.76 -21.52
N SER A 182 8.75 -13.38 -20.44
CA SER A 182 7.37 -13.82 -20.29
C SER A 182 6.69 -13.19 -19.10
N LEU A 183 7.23 -13.35 -17.89
CA LEU A 183 6.54 -12.92 -16.67
C LEU A 183 6.59 -11.39 -16.47
N ARG A 184 7.77 -10.77 -16.63
CA ARG A 184 7.91 -9.31 -16.51
C ARG A 184 7.04 -8.52 -17.52
N PRO A 185 7.02 -8.86 -18.82
CA PRO A 185 6.17 -8.14 -19.77
C PRO A 185 4.67 -8.29 -19.47
N GLN A 186 4.22 -9.46 -18.99
CA GLN A 186 2.83 -9.65 -18.58
C GLN A 186 2.48 -8.80 -17.37
N ALA A 187 3.32 -8.77 -16.33
CA ALA A 187 3.11 -7.89 -15.18
C ALA A 187 3.08 -6.41 -15.59
N ALA A 188 3.96 -5.98 -16.50
CA ALA A 188 3.94 -4.63 -17.03
C ALA A 188 2.64 -4.32 -17.80
N ALA A 189 2.17 -5.24 -18.65
CA ALA A 189 0.91 -5.09 -19.38
C ALA A 189 -0.31 -5.02 -18.44
N ASN A 190 -0.31 -5.81 -17.36
CA ASN A 190 -1.36 -5.74 -16.34
C ASN A 190 -1.41 -4.36 -15.67
N MET A 191 -0.25 -3.75 -15.38
CA MET A 191 -0.16 -2.39 -14.84
C MET A 191 -0.61 -1.30 -15.84
N GLU A 192 -0.66 -1.60 -17.14
CA GLU A 192 -1.17 -0.71 -18.18
C GLU A 192 -2.67 -0.88 -18.43
N THR A 193 -3.29 -1.94 -17.88
CA THR A 193 -4.69 -2.27 -18.14
C THR A 193 -5.63 -1.39 -17.31
N LEU A 194 -6.52 -0.68 -17.99
CA LEU A 194 -7.55 0.19 -17.39
C LEU A 194 -8.96 -0.38 -17.63
N PRO A 195 -9.93 -0.19 -16.71
CA PRO A 195 -9.82 0.50 -15.42
C PRO A 195 -9.12 -0.35 -14.33
N PHE A 196 -8.67 0.29 -13.26
CA PHE A 196 -7.92 -0.38 -12.17
C PHE A 196 -8.77 -1.05 -11.10
N ILE A 197 -10.10 -0.95 -11.17
CA ILE A 197 -10.98 -1.52 -10.13
C ILE A 197 -10.79 -3.02 -9.93
N ASP A 198 -10.48 -3.74 -11.00
CA ASP A 198 -10.22 -5.19 -10.94
C ASP A 198 -8.79 -5.51 -10.54
N LYS A 199 -7.94 -4.49 -10.31
CA LYS A 199 -6.49 -4.64 -10.05
C LYS A 199 -6.03 -4.10 -8.71
N PHE A 200 -6.76 -3.15 -8.14
CA PHE A 200 -6.46 -2.56 -6.83
C PHE A 200 -7.73 -2.46 -5.99
N ASP A 201 -7.59 -2.71 -4.71
CA ASP A 201 -8.58 -2.34 -3.71
C ASP A 201 -8.09 -1.11 -2.94
N ILE A 202 -9.03 -0.25 -2.57
CA ILE A 202 -8.78 0.87 -1.66
C ILE A 202 -9.79 0.84 -0.53
N GLN A 203 -9.30 0.97 0.70
CA GLN A 203 -10.11 0.92 1.90
C GLN A 203 -9.75 2.11 2.79
N ALA A 204 -10.76 2.86 3.21
CA ALA A 204 -10.58 3.84 4.27
C ALA A 204 -10.35 3.10 5.59
N VAL A 205 -9.21 3.37 6.23
CA VAL A 205 -8.85 2.77 7.52
C VAL A 205 -9.32 3.73 8.62
N PRO A 206 -10.19 3.28 9.55
CA PRO A 206 -10.73 4.17 10.56
C PRO A 206 -9.65 4.55 11.59
N PHE A 207 -9.15 5.77 11.43
CA PHE A 207 -8.73 6.73 12.46
C PHE A 207 -7.35 6.54 13.13
N TYR A 208 -6.56 7.62 13.06
CA TYR A 208 -5.46 7.97 13.95
C TYR A 208 -6.01 8.34 15.34
N GLY A 209 -5.61 7.66 16.41
CA GLY A 209 -6.02 7.98 17.78
C GLY A 209 -5.53 9.37 18.25
N GLU A 210 -6.25 10.00 19.19
CA GLU A 210 -5.85 11.28 19.83
C GLU A 210 -4.54 11.18 20.64
N ASP A 211 -4.00 9.97 20.79
CA ASP A 211 -2.78 9.60 21.51
C ASP A 211 -1.54 9.44 20.61
N GLY A 212 -1.67 9.62 19.30
CA GLY A 212 -0.56 9.43 18.35
C GLY A 212 -0.33 7.97 17.96
N ILE A 213 -1.26 7.08 18.31
CA ILE A 213 -1.23 5.67 17.91
C ILE A 213 -2.02 5.52 16.61
N LEU A 214 -1.36 5.01 15.57
CA LEU A 214 -2.02 4.58 14.36
C LEU A 214 -2.62 3.19 14.61
N HIS A 215 -3.91 3.18 14.91
CA HIS A 215 -4.68 1.95 14.98
C HIS A 215 -4.89 1.43 13.56
N ILE A 216 -4.39 0.22 13.33
CA ILE A 216 -4.38 -0.47 12.06
C ILE A 216 -5.39 -1.64 12.19
N PRO A 217 -6.70 -1.38 11.98
CA PRO A 217 -7.71 -2.43 12.00
C PRO A 217 -7.49 -3.39 10.83
N ALA A 218 -7.04 -4.60 11.17
CA ALA A 218 -6.91 -5.79 10.33
C ALA A 218 -6.06 -5.61 9.06
N LEU A 219 -4.74 -5.84 9.14
CA LEU A 219 -3.88 -5.15 8.17
C LEU A 219 -2.68 -5.87 7.55
N PHE A 220 -2.30 -7.05 8.01
CA PHE A 220 -1.44 -7.90 7.20
C PHE A 220 -1.73 -9.36 7.45
N VAL A 221 -1.65 -10.12 6.37
CA VAL A 221 -1.66 -11.58 6.39
C VAL A 221 -0.22 -12.00 6.56
N PHE A 222 0.16 -12.46 7.75
CA PHE A 222 1.45 -13.12 7.96
C PHE A 222 1.19 -14.61 8.18
N GLU A 223 1.76 -15.46 7.32
CA GLU A 223 1.48 -16.90 7.31
C GLU A 223 -0.02 -17.27 7.22
N GLY A 224 -0.84 -16.46 6.53
CA GLY A 224 -2.26 -16.74 6.38
C GLY A 224 -3.15 -16.29 7.54
N ARG A 225 -2.65 -15.47 8.48
CA ARG A 225 -3.40 -14.98 9.66
C ARG A 225 -3.54 -13.47 9.62
N GLU A 226 -4.73 -12.98 9.96
CA GLU A 226 -5.03 -11.56 10.03
C GLU A 226 -4.59 -10.99 11.39
N TYR A 227 -4.06 -9.78 11.39
CA TYR A 227 -3.61 -9.09 12.60
C TYR A 227 -4.20 -7.68 12.68
N GLU A 228 -4.73 -7.33 13.85
CA GLU A 228 -4.89 -5.94 14.29
C GLU A 228 -3.55 -5.48 14.87
N ALA A 229 -3.10 -4.31 14.46
CA ALA A 229 -1.85 -3.74 14.94
C ALA A 229 -2.08 -2.34 15.49
N ASP A 230 -1.38 -2.02 16.57
CA ASP A 230 -1.19 -0.66 17.02
C ASP A 230 0.24 -0.25 16.67
N LEU A 231 0.37 0.85 15.94
CA LEU A 231 1.65 1.44 15.59
C LEU A 231 1.84 2.72 16.43
N GLU A 232 2.83 2.72 17.31
CA GLU A 232 3.22 3.90 18.09
C GLU A 232 4.44 4.56 17.44
N GLU A 233 4.43 5.89 17.32
CA GLU A 233 5.56 6.66 16.81
C GLU A 233 6.76 6.54 17.77
N ALA A 234 7.82 5.85 17.36
CA ALA A 234 9.03 5.59 18.16
C ALA A 234 10.12 6.67 17.98
N GLY A 235 9.77 7.76 17.30
CA GLY A 235 10.62 8.92 17.00
C GLY A 235 11.22 8.88 15.59
N LYS A 236 11.54 10.07 15.05
CA LYS A 236 12.07 10.31 13.68
C LYS A 236 11.57 9.27 12.68
N ASP A 237 10.27 9.33 12.40
CA ASP A 237 9.73 8.67 11.22
C ASP A 237 9.97 7.14 11.29
N THR A 238 9.70 6.58 12.48
CA THR A 238 9.64 5.13 12.71
C THR A 238 8.45 4.81 13.59
N PHE A 239 7.70 3.78 13.21
CA PHE A 239 6.56 3.27 13.97
C PHE A 239 6.90 1.90 14.55
N GLU A 240 6.90 1.78 15.87
CA GLU A 240 7.03 0.48 16.53
C GLU A 240 5.66 -0.19 16.59
N LEU A 241 5.64 -1.49 16.24
CA LEU A 241 4.50 -2.35 16.49
C LEU A 241 4.40 -2.58 18.00
N THR A 242 3.46 -1.91 18.65
CA THR A 242 3.32 -1.95 20.11
C THR A 242 2.32 -2.98 20.58
N ASP A 243 1.33 -3.29 19.75
CA ASP A 243 0.43 -4.42 19.97
C ASP A 243 0.09 -5.09 18.63
N ALA A 244 -0.04 -6.42 18.65
CA ALA A 244 -0.42 -7.23 17.51
C ALA A 244 -1.38 -8.32 17.97
N VAL A 245 -2.67 -8.12 17.71
CA VAL A 245 -3.72 -9.08 18.06
C VAL A 245 -4.04 -9.92 16.84
N GLN A 246 -3.77 -11.22 16.91
CA GLN A 246 -4.18 -12.15 15.87
C GLN A 246 -5.72 -12.23 15.83
N LEU A 247 -6.30 -11.84 14.71
CA LEU A 247 -7.71 -11.99 14.41
C LEU A 247 -7.93 -13.38 13.79
N HIS A 248 -8.18 -14.35 14.67
CA HIS A 248 -8.52 -15.76 14.39
C HIS A 248 -7.38 -16.70 13.96
#